data_AF-A0AAU0NY56-F1
#
_entry.id   AF-A0AAU0NY56-F1
#
_cell.length_a   1.000
_cell.length_b   1.000
_cell.length_c   1.000
_cell.angle_alpha   90.00
_cell.angle_beta   90.00
_cell.angle_gamma   90.00
#
_symmetry.space_group_name_H-M   'P 1'
#
loop_
_entity.id
_entity.type
_entity.pdbx_description
1 polymer ?
#
loop_
_entity_poly.entity_id
_entity_poly.type
_entity_poly.pdbx_seq_one_letter_code
_entity_poly.pdbx_strand_id
1 'polypeptide(L)'
;MIALFSDKLKKYRRDLGLTQKDLGRKLDLSKATIGQLEAGLKEPSKVLLEKIYKFSGKNMNWWLDKNEQFKFNQTFKYTIYPANKYKAIFPILFSAIFSAVLIFALADSPNILEVRVTFIVVFLCLIFTAYHTVLAYYLFKNKIYITIMDNYIEIKKISTTKRVNIADITEIEFIACSRGSYPMVVIKCDNSRKHYYKDLYFPQSWFAKKDINSMVDKLKESNENIWVIGRGDM
;
A
#
# COMPACT_ATOMS: atom_id res chain seq x y z
N MET A 1 -2.05 -19.05 32.69
CA MET A 1 -0.66 -19.16 32.20
C MET A 1 -0.71 -18.99 30.69
N ILE A 2 -0.05 -17.97 30.14
CA ILE A 2 -0.04 -17.70 28.69
C ILE A 2 0.92 -18.70 28.04
N ALA A 3 0.45 -19.46 27.06
CA ALA A 3 1.28 -20.48 26.40
C ALA A 3 1.96 -19.86 25.17
N LEU A 4 3.25 -19.55 25.31
CA LEU A 4 4.06 -18.96 24.24
C LEU A 4 4.24 -19.96 23.08
N PHE A 5 4.54 -19.45 21.89
CA PHE A 5 4.79 -20.26 20.71
C PHE A 5 5.81 -21.40 20.97
N SER A 6 6.87 -21.10 21.72
CA SER A 6 7.92 -22.06 22.11
C SER A 6 7.37 -23.29 22.84
N ASP A 7 6.44 -23.08 23.77
CA ASP A 7 5.83 -24.14 24.56
C ASP A 7 4.86 -24.97 23.72
N LYS A 8 4.07 -24.31 22.86
CA LYS A 8 3.16 -24.98 21.93
C LYS A 8 3.92 -25.86 20.93
N LEU A 9 5.03 -25.37 20.38
CA LEU A 9 5.88 -26.13 19.45
C LEU A 9 6.48 -27.36 20.13
N LYS A 10 7.03 -27.18 21.34
CA LYS A 10 7.63 -28.27 22.11
C LYS A 10 6.61 -29.34 22.49
N LYS A 11 5.40 -28.93 22.91
CA LYS A 11 4.31 -29.84 23.23
C LYS A 11 3.86 -30.61 21.99
N TYR A 12 3.57 -29.91 20.90
CA TYR A 12 3.14 -30.53 19.65
C TYR A 12 4.15 -31.57 19.13
N ARG A 13 5.45 -31.26 19.20
CA ARG A 13 6.49 -32.23 18.82
C ARG A 13 6.44 -33.50 19.67
N ARG A 14 6.26 -33.36 20.99
CA ARG A 14 6.20 -34.48 21.94
C ARG A 14 4.95 -35.31 21.73
N ASP A 15 3.81 -34.68 21.45
CA ASP A 15 2.55 -35.37 21.17
C ASP A 15 2.64 -36.24 19.89
N LEU A 16 3.54 -35.88 18.96
CA LEU A 16 3.86 -36.68 17.77
C LEU A 16 5.00 -37.70 17.97
N GLY A 17 5.60 -37.79 19.17
CA GLY A 17 6.72 -38.69 19.45
C GLY A 17 8.02 -38.36 18.70
N LEU A 18 8.19 -37.13 18.20
CA LEU A 18 9.33 -36.75 17.36
C LEU A 18 10.50 -36.21 18.17
N THR A 19 11.74 -36.47 17.75
CA THR A 19 12.91 -35.74 18.26
C THR A 19 13.00 -34.34 17.63
N GLN A 20 13.77 -33.42 18.23
CA GLN A 20 14.02 -32.11 17.62
C GLN A 20 14.67 -32.22 16.23
N LYS A 21 15.48 -33.27 16.01
CA LYS A 21 16.11 -33.56 14.72
C LYS A 21 15.07 -33.99 13.69
N ASP A 22 14.09 -34.81 14.09
CA ASP A 22 13.04 -35.29 13.20
C ASP A 22 12.08 -34.18 12.81
N LEU A 23 11.66 -33.34 13.78
CA LEU A 23 10.86 -32.17 13.48
C LEU A 23 11.62 -31.19 12.57
N GLY A 24 12.92 -30.99 12.84
CA GLY A 24 13.79 -30.20 11.98
C GLY A 24 13.79 -30.70 10.54
N ARG A 25 13.98 -32.00 10.32
CA ARG A 25 13.91 -32.62 8.98
C ARG A 25 12.56 -32.38 8.29
N LYS A 26 11.44 -32.54 9.02
CA LYS A 26 10.09 -32.33 8.45
C LYS A 26 9.80 -30.87 8.07
N LEU A 27 10.37 -29.92 8.82
CA LEU A 27 10.21 -28.48 8.57
C LEU A 27 11.36 -27.89 7.74
N ASP A 28 12.30 -28.71 7.28
CA ASP A 28 13.50 -28.28 6.57
C ASP A 28 14.27 -27.20 7.38
N LEU A 29 14.64 -27.59 8.61
CA LEU A 29 15.35 -26.79 9.60
C LEU A 29 16.41 -27.64 10.32
N SER A 30 17.46 -26.97 10.81
CA SER A 30 18.46 -27.62 11.65
C SER A 30 17.90 -27.96 13.05
N LYS A 31 18.42 -29.02 13.68
CA LYS A 31 18.12 -29.36 15.08
C LYS A 31 18.35 -28.16 16.02
N ALA A 32 19.44 -27.41 15.80
CA ALA A 32 19.79 -26.24 16.60
C ALA A 32 18.72 -25.15 16.50
N THR A 33 18.18 -24.91 15.30
CA THR A 33 17.11 -23.94 15.08
C THR A 33 15.83 -24.34 15.82
N ILE A 34 15.44 -25.62 15.77
CA ILE A 34 14.30 -26.13 16.56
C ILE A 34 14.54 -25.95 18.06
N GLY A 35 15.75 -26.24 18.55
CA GLY A 35 16.11 -26.04 19.96
C GLY A 35 15.98 -24.58 20.41
N GLN A 36 16.43 -23.63 19.58
CA GLN A 36 16.30 -22.19 19.86
C GLN A 36 14.83 -21.73 19.88
N LEU A 37 14.01 -22.24 18.97
CA LEU A 37 12.57 -21.95 18.91
C LEU A 37 11.83 -22.50 20.15
N GLU A 38 12.11 -23.74 20.53
CA GLU A 38 11.50 -24.37 21.72
C GLU A 38 11.97 -23.77 23.05
N ALA A 39 13.13 -23.11 23.05
CA ALA A 39 13.66 -22.39 24.22
C ALA A 39 13.19 -20.92 24.26
N GLY A 40 12.47 -20.43 23.24
CA GLY A 40 12.08 -19.02 23.14
C GLY A 40 13.25 -18.07 22.86
N LEU A 41 14.45 -18.59 22.57
CA LEU A 41 15.63 -17.80 22.22
C LEU A 41 15.55 -17.22 20.81
N LYS A 42 14.71 -17.81 19.97
CA LYS A 42 14.47 -17.38 18.60
C LYS A 42 12.96 -17.27 18.38
N GLU A 43 12.50 -16.08 17.98
CA GLU A 43 11.12 -15.90 17.56
C GLU A 43 10.88 -16.64 16.22
N PRO A 44 9.66 -17.17 15.97
CA PRO A 44 9.36 -17.78 14.68
C PRO A 44 9.50 -16.78 13.53
N SER A 45 9.47 -17.22 12.27
CA SER A 45 9.34 -16.31 11.13
C SER A 45 8.02 -16.58 10.43
N LYS A 46 7.51 -15.63 9.62
CA LYS A 46 6.30 -15.87 8.82
C LYS A 46 6.43 -17.11 7.93
N VAL A 47 7.58 -17.25 7.26
CA VAL A 47 7.91 -18.42 6.43
C VAL A 47 7.89 -19.73 7.23
N LEU A 48 8.41 -19.72 8.47
CA LEU A 48 8.36 -20.88 9.34
C LEU A 48 6.92 -21.22 9.75
N LEU A 49 6.09 -20.23 10.08
CA LEU A 49 4.71 -20.44 10.47
C LEU A 49 3.88 -21.02 9.31
N GLU A 50 4.14 -20.60 8.08
CA GLU A 50 3.55 -21.21 6.88
C GLU A 50 3.96 -22.67 6.70
N LYS A 51 5.24 -23.00 6.91
CA LYS A 51 5.72 -24.40 6.90
C LYS A 51 5.03 -25.24 7.98
N ILE A 52 4.90 -24.69 9.19
CA ILE A 52 4.22 -25.35 10.31
C ILE A 52 2.72 -25.51 10.02
N TYR A 53 2.07 -24.51 9.42
CA TYR A 53 0.67 -24.59 8.99
C TYR A 53 0.46 -25.75 8.01
N LYS A 54 1.30 -25.81 6.96
CA LYS A 54 1.25 -26.90 5.96
C LYS A 54 1.48 -28.27 6.57
N PHE A 55 2.39 -28.38 7.54
CA PHE A 55 2.70 -29.64 8.20
C PHE A 55 1.63 -30.07 9.21
N SER A 56 1.09 -29.13 9.99
CA SER A 56 0.22 -29.42 11.13
C SER A 56 -1.28 -29.31 10.85
N GLY A 57 -1.67 -28.62 9.77
CA GLY A 57 -3.05 -28.24 9.48
C GLY A 57 -3.64 -27.22 10.46
N LYS A 58 -2.85 -26.70 11.42
CA LYS A 58 -3.32 -25.76 12.45
C LYS A 58 -2.99 -24.33 12.06
N ASN A 59 -4.00 -23.46 12.08
CA ASN A 59 -3.87 -22.06 11.70
C ASN A 59 -2.93 -21.25 12.63
N MET A 60 -2.47 -20.09 12.15
CA MET A 60 -1.53 -19.23 12.87
C MET A 60 -2.07 -18.75 14.23
N ASN A 61 -3.39 -18.61 14.37
CA ASN A 61 -4.04 -18.25 15.64
C ASN A 61 -3.91 -19.33 16.72
N TRP A 62 -3.77 -20.60 16.33
CA TRP A 62 -3.50 -21.67 17.28
C TRP A 62 -2.07 -21.57 17.82
N TRP A 63 -1.11 -21.28 16.94
CA TRP A 63 0.31 -21.21 17.24
C TRP A 63 0.73 -19.95 18.01
N LEU A 64 0.18 -18.80 17.63
CA LEU A 64 0.56 -17.50 18.18
C LEU A 64 -0.56 -16.91 19.02
N ASP A 65 -0.22 -16.44 20.21
CA ASP A 65 -1.14 -15.61 20.99
C ASP A 65 -1.21 -14.19 20.42
N LYS A 66 -2.27 -13.45 20.74
CA LYS A 66 -2.54 -12.10 20.19
C LYS A 66 -1.30 -11.19 20.26
N ASN A 67 -0.57 -11.21 21.37
CA ASN A 67 0.63 -10.39 21.58
C ASN A 67 1.80 -10.75 20.65
N GLU A 68 1.94 -12.02 20.24
CA GLU A 68 2.96 -12.47 19.29
C GLU A 68 2.53 -12.14 17.85
N GLN A 69 1.24 -12.26 17.52
CA GLN A 69 0.69 -11.85 16.22
C GLN A 69 0.94 -10.36 15.93
N PHE A 70 0.78 -9.49 16.93
CA PHE A 70 1.06 -8.06 16.80
C PHE A 70 2.52 -7.74 16.46
N LYS A 71 3.47 -8.63 16.77
CA LYS A 71 4.89 -8.47 16.41
C LYS A 71 5.19 -8.92 14.99
N PHE A 72 4.51 -9.96 14.48
CA PHE A 72 4.72 -10.49 13.12
C PHE A 72 4.11 -9.63 12.02
N ASN A 73 3.10 -8.82 12.35
CA ASN A 73 2.40 -7.94 11.41
C ASN A 73 3.05 -6.54 11.32
N GLN A 74 4.37 -6.48 11.17
CA GLN A 74 5.13 -5.24 10.91
C GLN A 74 6.10 -5.53 9.74
N THR A 75 6.14 -4.85 8.58
CA THR A 75 5.57 -3.58 8.12
C THR A 75 5.46 -3.59 6.59
N PHE A 76 4.28 -3.73 5.99
CA PHE A 76 4.07 -3.29 4.61
C PHE A 76 3.57 -1.84 4.63
N LYS A 77 4.39 -0.90 4.15
CA LYS A 77 3.99 0.50 3.95
C LYS A 77 3.81 0.75 2.47
N TYR A 78 2.58 0.64 1.99
CA TYR A 78 2.24 0.98 0.61
C TYR A 78 1.52 2.33 0.58
N THR A 79 2.02 3.28 -0.21
CA THR A 79 1.43 4.61 -0.35
C THR A 79 1.03 4.87 -1.79
N ILE A 80 -0.26 5.13 -2.01
CA ILE A 80 -0.82 5.43 -3.32
C ILE A 80 -0.94 6.94 -3.50
N TYR A 81 -0.41 7.45 -4.60
CA TYR A 81 -0.52 8.85 -5.01
C TYR A 81 -1.56 9.03 -6.12
N PRO A 82 -2.10 10.24 -6.30
CA PRO A 82 -2.99 10.51 -7.41
C PRO A 82 -2.32 10.31 -8.78
N ALA A 83 -3.04 9.72 -9.74
CA ALA A 83 -2.56 9.37 -11.09
C ALA A 83 -1.99 10.58 -11.85
N ASN A 84 -2.58 11.76 -11.66
CA ASN A 84 -2.17 12.98 -12.36
C ASN A 84 -0.86 13.58 -11.83
N LYS A 85 -0.31 13.09 -10.70
CA LYS A 85 0.95 13.59 -10.13
C LYS A 85 2.11 13.49 -11.11
N TYR A 86 2.25 12.34 -11.77
CA TYR A 86 3.34 12.10 -12.73
C TYR A 86 3.13 12.87 -14.05
N LYS A 87 1.86 13.05 -14.46
CA LYS A 87 1.50 13.85 -15.63
C LYS A 87 1.81 15.34 -15.46
N ALA A 88 1.89 15.85 -14.24
CA ALA A 88 2.26 17.24 -13.99
C ALA A 88 3.77 17.46 -13.86
N ILE A 89 4.53 16.49 -13.33
CA ILE A 89 5.97 16.64 -13.09
C ILE A 89 6.80 16.48 -14.37
N PHE A 90 6.46 15.49 -15.22
CA PHE A 90 7.21 15.21 -16.44
C PHE A 90 7.28 16.38 -17.43
N PRO A 91 6.17 17.09 -17.74
CA PRO A 91 6.20 18.22 -18.68
C PRO A 91 7.02 19.41 -18.17
N ILE A 92 7.08 19.62 -16.85
CA ILE A 92 7.88 20.68 -16.24
C ILE A 92 9.37 20.42 -16.49
N LEU A 93 9.82 19.19 -16.20
CA LEU A 93 11.22 18.79 -16.39
C LEU A 93 11.60 18.80 -17.88
N PHE A 94 10.75 18.23 -18.73
CA PHE A 94 10.97 18.20 -20.17
C PHE A 94 11.11 19.60 -20.75
N SER A 95 10.19 20.51 -20.42
CA SER A 95 10.23 21.86 -20.95
C SER A 95 11.39 22.69 -20.38
N ALA A 96 11.84 22.45 -19.15
CA ALA A 96 13.03 23.11 -18.61
C ALA A 96 14.30 22.68 -19.37
N ILE A 97 14.46 21.38 -19.61
CA ILE A 97 15.59 20.82 -20.35
C ILE A 97 15.55 21.30 -21.82
N PHE A 98 14.38 21.25 -22.45
CA PHE A 98 14.21 21.67 -23.84
C PHE A 98 14.54 23.16 -24.03
N SER A 99 14.05 24.04 -23.14
CA SER A 99 14.41 25.46 -23.17
C SER A 99 15.92 25.69 -22.99
N ALA A 100 16.59 24.93 -22.12
CA ALA A 100 18.03 25.06 -21.91
C ALA A 100 18.85 24.66 -23.14
N VAL A 101 18.48 23.54 -23.80
CA VAL A 101 19.11 23.10 -25.07
C VAL A 101 18.93 24.15 -26.15
N LEU A 102 17.74 24.74 -26.23
CA LEU A 102 17.39 25.73 -27.24
C LEU A 102 18.15 27.05 -27.04
N ILE A 103 18.34 27.49 -25.79
CA ILE A 103 19.18 28.65 -25.45
C ILE A 103 20.65 28.38 -25.77
N PHE A 104 21.16 27.18 -25.49
CA PHE A 104 22.54 26.81 -25.84
C PHE A 104 22.77 26.83 -27.36
N ALA A 105 21.84 26.28 -28.15
CA ALA A 105 21.90 26.28 -29.61
C ALA A 105 21.88 27.70 -30.23
N LEU A 106 21.33 28.69 -29.51
CA LEU A 106 21.30 30.08 -29.95
C LEU A 106 22.59 30.86 -29.69
N ALA A 107 23.43 30.43 -28.75
CA ALA A 107 24.59 31.21 -28.31
C ALA A 107 25.58 31.55 -29.44
N ASP A 108 25.58 30.74 -30.51
CA ASP A 108 26.45 30.89 -31.68
C ASP A 108 25.69 31.25 -32.98
N SER A 109 24.37 31.48 -32.97
CA SER A 109 23.64 31.77 -34.23
C SER A 109 23.77 33.24 -34.67
N PRO A 110 24.29 33.51 -35.89
CA PRO A 110 24.37 34.87 -36.44
C PRO A 110 23.04 35.35 -37.07
N ASN A 111 22.01 34.50 -37.16
CA ASN A 111 20.78 34.77 -37.90
C ASN A 111 19.67 35.36 -37.03
N ILE A 112 19.31 36.62 -37.29
CA ILE A 112 18.29 37.38 -36.52
C ILE A 112 16.91 36.70 -36.55
N LEU A 113 16.52 36.07 -37.67
CA LEU A 113 15.22 35.41 -37.78
C LEU A 113 15.16 34.16 -36.89
N GLU A 114 16.23 33.37 -36.85
CA GLU A 114 16.34 32.19 -35.98
C GLU A 114 16.26 32.58 -34.51
N VAL A 115 16.96 33.66 -34.12
CA VAL A 115 16.89 34.21 -32.76
C VAL A 115 15.46 34.59 -32.38
N ARG A 116 14.72 35.27 -33.27
CA ARG A 116 13.33 35.68 -33.01
C ARG A 116 12.36 34.50 -32.90
N VAL A 117 12.43 33.53 -33.81
CA VAL A 117 11.57 32.32 -33.77
C VAL A 117 11.85 31.53 -32.50
N THR A 118 13.11 31.39 -32.14
CA THR A 118 13.52 30.64 -30.96
C THR A 118 13.04 31.31 -29.68
N PHE A 119 13.08 32.64 -29.60
CA PHE A 119 12.52 33.38 -28.47
C PHE A 119 11.02 33.12 -28.28
N ILE A 120 10.25 33.04 -29.37
CA ILE A 120 8.82 32.70 -29.35
C ILE A 120 8.62 31.27 -28.81
N VAL A 121 9.42 30.31 -29.26
CA VAL A 121 9.34 28.91 -28.80
C VAL A 121 9.67 28.81 -27.30
N VAL A 122 10.73 29.46 -26.83
CA VAL A 122 11.07 29.52 -25.39
C VAL A 122 9.92 30.13 -24.58
N PHE A 123 9.30 31.20 -25.08
CA PHE A 123 8.16 31.84 -24.41
C PHE A 123 6.95 30.90 -24.30
N LEU A 124 6.62 30.15 -25.35
CA LEU A 124 5.56 29.13 -25.31
C LEU A 124 5.88 28.00 -24.31
N CYS A 125 7.14 27.57 -24.25
CA CYS A 125 7.62 26.62 -23.26
C CYS A 125 7.48 27.16 -21.82
N LEU A 126 7.73 28.46 -21.60
CA LEU A 126 7.52 29.10 -20.30
C LEU A 126 6.03 29.14 -19.90
N ILE A 127 5.13 29.43 -20.84
CA ILE A 127 3.68 29.38 -20.56
C ILE A 127 3.24 27.95 -20.23
N PHE A 128 3.73 26.97 -20.99
CA PHE A 128 3.42 25.56 -20.79
C PHE A 128 3.94 25.04 -19.44
N THR A 129 5.16 25.42 -19.05
CA THR A 129 5.70 25.10 -17.71
C THR A 129 4.91 25.77 -16.61
N ALA A 130 4.51 27.04 -16.76
CA ALA A 130 3.69 27.74 -15.79
C ALA A 130 2.34 27.02 -15.56
N TYR A 131 1.65 26.62 -16.65
CA TYR A 131 0.41 25.83 -16.56
C TYR A 131 0.62 24.53 -15.77
N HIS A 132 1.64 23.74 -16.13
CA HIS A 132 1.91 22.48 -15.45
C HIS A 132 2.38 22.66 -14.01
N THR A 133 3.03 23.78 -13.69
CA THR A 133 3.43 24.14 -12.32
C THR A 133 2.21 24.48 -11.47
N VAL A 134 1.25 25.24 -12.01
CA VAL A 134 -0.04 25.49 -11.33
C VAL A 134 -0.83 24.20 -11.15
N LEU A 135 -0.86 23.32 -12.15
CA LEU A 135 -1.49 22.00 -12.06
C LEU A 135 -0.80 21.13 -11.00
N ALA A 136 0.54 21.08 -10.99
CA ALA A 136 1.31 20.37 -9.99
C ALA A 136 1.03 20.93 -8.59
N TYR A 137 1.05 22.25 -8.43
CA TYR A 137 0.71 22.93 -7.18
C TYR A 137 -0.71 22.57 -6.70
N TYR A 138 -1.71 22.58 -7.59
CA TYR A 138 -3.08 22.15 -7.27
C TYR A 138 -3.13 20.69 -6.80
N LEU A 139 -2.40 19.78 -7.46
CA LEU A 139 -2.30 18.38 -7.07
C LEU A 139 -1.57 18.21 -5.72
N PHE A 140 -0.51 18.97 -5.48
CA PHE A 140 0.23 19.00 -4.20
C PHE A 140 -0.55 19.70 -3.07
N LYS A 141 -1.46 20.62 -3.39
CA LYS A 141 -2.40 21.26 -2.46
C LYS A 141 -3.72 20.49 -2.34
N ASN A 142 -3.85 19.32 -2.98
CA ASN A 142 -4.96 18.39 -2.77
C ASN A 142 -4.45 16.99 -2.41
N LYS A 143 -3.37 16.90 -1.59
CA LYS A 143 -2.73 15.66 -1.10
C LYS A 143 -3.75 14.74 -0.44
N ILE A 144 -4.45 13.94 -1.24
CA ILE A 144 -5.11 12.72 -0.80
C ILE A 144 -4.16 11.58 -1.18
N TYR A 145 -3.61 10.92 -0.17
CA TYR A 145 -2.83 9.70 -0.37
C TYR A 145 -3.33 8.62 0.57
N ILE A 146 -3.34 7.41 0.04
CA ILE A 146 -3.82 6.23 0.75
C ILE A 146 -2.59 5.49 1.21
N THR A 147 -2.44 5.36 2.53
CA THR A 147 -1.39 4.54 3.13
C THR A 147 -2.03 3.28 3.67
N ILE A 148 -1.60 2.13 3.16
CA ILE A 148 -2.01 0.83 3.67
C ILE A 148 -0.88 0.34 4.56
N MET A 149 -1.22 0.01 5.80
CA MET A 149 -0.38 -0.68 6.75
C MET A 149 -1.06 -2.00 7.15
N ASP A 150 -0.32 -2.91 7.77
CA ASP A 150 -0.78 -4.28 8.03
C ASP A 150 -2.08 -4.36 8.87
N ASN A 151 -2.30 -3.39 9.76
CA ASN A 151 -3.46 -3.38 10.66
C ASN A 151 -4.48 -2.29 10.32
N TYR A 152 -4.11 -1.29 9.51
CA TYR A 152 -4.95 -0.14 9.23
C TYR A 152 -4.71 0.43 7.85
N ILE A 153 -5.76 0.99 7.29
CA ILE A 153 -5.71 1.87 6.13
C ILE A 153 -5.91 3.32 6.59
N GLU A 154 -5.10 4.21 6.04
CA GLU A 154 -5.10 5.63 6.36
C GLU A 154 -5.25 6.45 5.09
N ILE A 155 -6.27 7.31 5.07
CA ILE A 155 -6.40 8.34 4.04
C ILE A 155 -5.98 9.65 4.67
N LYS A 156 -4.86 10.18 4.19
CA LYS A 156 -4.41 11.52 4.56
C LYS A 156 -4.88 12.51 3.51
N LYS A 157 -5.73 13.43 3.93
CA LYS A 157 -6.06 14.70 3.26
C LYS A 157 -5.25 15.82 3.94
N ILE A 158 -5.21 17.00 3.34
CA ILE A 158 -4.41 18.12 3.88
C ILE A 158 -4.87 18.59 5.25
N SER A 159 -6.17 18.66 5.47
CA SER A 159 -6.75 19.10 6.74
C SER A 159 -7.12 17.94 7.66
N THR A 160 -7.26 16.72 7.13
CA THR A 160 -7.80 15.59 7.90
C THR A 160 -7.06 14.31 7.58
N THR A 161 -6.67 13.58 8.62
CA THR A 161 -6.20 12.20 8.51
C THR A 161 -7.29 11.29 9.04
N LYS A 162 -7.72 10.32 8.24
CA LYS A 162 -8.71 9.34 8.65
C LYS A 162 -8.10 7.95 8.58
N ARG A 163 -8.15 7.25 9.70
CA ARG A 163 -7.56 5.92 9.89
C ARG A 163 -8.65 4.92 10.25
N VAL A 164 -8.59 3.75 9.63
CA VAL A 164 -9.53 2.64 9.84
C VAL A 164 -8.72 1.36 10.00
N ASN A 165 -9.02 0.56 11.01
CA ASN A 165 -8.42 -0.76 11.17
C ASN A 165 -8.98 -1.72 10.10
N ILE A 166 -8.12 -2.54 9.49
CA ILE A 166 -8.53 -3.48 8.44
C ILE A 166 -9.52 -4.53 8.96
N ALA A 167 -9.38 -4.93 10.23
CA ALA A 167 -10.32 -5.84 10.89
C ALA A 167 -11.73 -5.25 11.06
N ASP A 168 -11.87 -3.93 11.04
CA ASP A 168 -13.17 -3.25 11.14
C ASP A 168 -13.82 -3.08 9.76
N ILE A 169 -13.12 -3.37 8.66
CA ILE A 169 -13.65 -3.19 7.29
C ILE A 169 -14.62 -4.34 6.98
N THR A 170 -15.84 -3.99 6.60
CA THR A 170 -16.88 -4.94 6.22
C THR A 170 -17.00 -5.08 4.71
N GLU A 171 -16.95 -3.95 4.01
CA GLU A 171 -17.18 -3.90 2.57
C GLU A 171 -16.43 -2.77 1.88
N ILE A 172 -16.09 -3.00 0.62
CA ILE A 172 -15.55 -1.99 -0.29
C ILE A 172 -16.51 -1.87 -1.47
N GLU A 173 -17.14 -0.71 -1.59
CA GLU A 173 -18.07 -0.38 -2.64
C GLU A 173 -17.46 0.56 -3.65
N PHE A 174 -17.70 0.25 -4.92
CA PHE A 174 -17.39 1.12 -6.02
C PHE A 174 -18.67 1.73 -6.55
N ILE A 175 -18.87 3.01 -6.23
CA ILE A 175 -20.08 3.73 -6.55
C ILE A 175 -19.89 4.40 -7.90
N ALA A 176 -20.64 3.92 -8.90
CA ALA A 176 -20.76 4.57 -10.19
C ALA A 176 -21.52 5.90 -10.07
N CYS A 177 -21.15 6.85 -10.91
CA CYS A 177 -21.72 8.20 -11.01
C CYS A 177 -23.26 8.19 -10.92
N SER A 178 -23.82 8.74 -9.83
CA SER A 178 -25.21 9.24 -9.85
C SER A 178 -25.17 10.69 -10.34
N ARG A 179 -26.20 11.12 -11.10
CA ARG A 179 -26.27 12.43 -11.80
C ARG A 179 -25.50 13.55 -11.08
N GLY A 180 -24.31 13.91 -11.59
CA GLY A 180 -23.49 15.03 -11.12
C GLY A 180 -22.37 14.72 -10.11
N SER A 181 -22.18 13.46 -9.68
CA SER A 181 -21.14 13.08 -8.71
C SER A 181 -20.01 12.24 -9.33
N TYR A 182 -18.77 12.51 -8.94
CA TYR A 182 -17.62 11.71 -9.39
C TYR A 182 -17.74 10.25 -8.90
N PRO A 183 -17.24 9.25 -9.67
CA PRO A 183 -17.19 7.88 -9.19
C PRO A 183 -16.29 7.80 -7.93
N MET A 184 -16.80 7.12 -6.90
CA MET A 184 -16.18 7.05 -5.58
C MET A 184 -15.89 5.62 -5.18
N VAL A 185 -14.78 5.42 -4.50
CA VAL A 185 -14.52 4.21 -3.71
C VAL A 185 -14.90 4.49 -2.27
N VAL A 186 -15.70 3.60 -1.69
CA VAL A 186 -16.17 3.68 -0.31
C VAL A 186 -15.73 2.42 0.41
N ILE A 187 -14.96 2.59 1.48
CA ILE A 187 -14.60 1.50 2.38
C ILE A 187 -15.48 1.64 3.62
N LYS A 188 -16.49 0.76 3.76
CA LYS A 188 -17.36 0.78 4.93
C LYS A 188 -16.80 -0.07 6.05
N CYS A 189 -17.12 0.37 7.27
CA CYS A 189 -16.65 -0.26 8.49
C CYS A 189 -17.83 -0.76 9.31
N ASP A 190 -17.60 -1.78 10.14
CA ASP A 190 -18.59 -2.24 11.10
C ASP A 190 -18.95 -1.11 12.08
N ASN A 191 -20.23 -0.73 12.08
CA ASN A 191 -20.81 0.33 12.89
C ASN A 191 -21.17 -0.14 14.31
N SER A 192 -20.94 -1.42 14.65
CA SER A 192 -21.40 -2.02 15.91
C SER A 192 -20.80 -1.40 17.19
N ARG A 193 -19.69 -0.65 17.12
CA ARG A 193 -18.98 -0.20 18.33
C ARG A 193 -18.93 1.30 18.62
N LYS A 194 -19.18 2.23 17.69
CA LYS A 194 -19.19 3.69 17.95
C LYS A 194 -19.99 4.48 16.90
N HIS A 195 -20.73 5.50 17.35
CA HIS A 195 -21.43 6.45 16.49
C HIS A 195 -20.45 7.47 15.87
N TYR A 196 -20.66 7.80 14.60
CA TYR A 196 -20.00 8.79 13.72
C TYR A 196 -18.89 8.29 12.77
N TYR A 197 -19.23 8.40 11.48
CA TYR A 197 -18.37 8.48 10.28
C TYR A 197 -17.03 7.72 10.32
N LYS A 198 -17.02 6.38 10.28
CA LYS A 198 -15.78 5.60 10.06
C LYS A 198 -15.43 5.38 8.59
N ASP A 199 -16.40 5.43 7.68
CA ASP A 199 -16.19 5.03 6.29
C ASP A 199 -15.17 5.93 5.55
N LEU A 200 -14.31 5.31 4.75
CA LEU A 200 -13.33 6.03 3.96
C LEU A 200 -13.87 6.28 2.56
N TYR A 201 -13.84 7.53 2.13
CA TYR A 201 -14.30 7.95 0.80
C TYR A 201 -13.17 8.60 0.03
N PHE A 202 -12.95 8.15 -1.20
CA PHE A 202 -12.03 8.80 -2.12
C PHE A 202 -12.47 8.66 -3.60
N PRO A 203 -12.17 9.65 -4.45
CA PRO A 203 -12.55 9.59 -5.87
C PRO A 203 -11.74 8.54 -6.62
N GLN A 204 -12.41 7.72 -7.43
CA GLN A 204 -11.76 6.69 -8.23
C GLN A 204 -10.84 7.28 -9.29
N SER A 205 -11.27 8.35 -9.96
CA SER A 205 -10.52 9.01 -11.04
C SER A 205 -9.20 9.62 -10.59
N TRP A 206 -9.02 9.81 -9.29
CA TRP A 206 -7.81 10.41 -8.74
C TRP A 206 -6.66 9.41 -8.70
N PHE A 207 -6.91 8.11 -8.69
CA PHE A 207 -5.86 7.09 -8.55
C PHE A 207 -5.78 6.21 -9.80
N ALA A 208 -4.60 5.62 -10.04
CA ALA A 208 -4.47 4.69 -11.15
C ALA A 208 -5.28 3.42 -10.83
N LYS A 209 -6.03 2.93 -11.82
CA LYS A 209 -6.85 1.72 -11.69
C LYS A 209 -6.06 0.51 -11.14
N LYS A 210 -4.82 0.33 -11.62
CA LYS A 210 -3.90 -0.72 -11.14
C LYS A 210 -3.62 -0.59 -9.64
N ASP A 211 -3.43 0.63 -9.14
CA ASP A 211 -3.13 0.87 -7.72
C ASP A 211 -4.36 0.63 -6.85
N ILE A 212 -5.54 1.04 -7.30
CA ILE A 212 -6.81 0.77 -6.60
C ILE A 212 -7.06 -0.75 -6.53
N ASN A 213 -6.87 -1.47 -7.64
CA ASN A 213 -7.01 -2.93 -7.65
C ASN A 213 -6.01 -3.60 -6.71
N SER A 214 -4.73 -3.18 -6.77
CA SER A 214 -3.71 -3.70 -5.86
C SER A 214 -4.04 -3.40 -4.38
N MET A 215 -4.61 -2.23 -4.08
CA MET A 215 -5.09 -1.90 -2.74
C MET A 215 -6.19 -2.87 -2.29
N VAL A 216 -7.21 -3.10 -3.12
CA VAL A 216 -8.32 -4.01 -2.78
C VAL A 216 -7.84 -5.43 -2.57
N ASP A 217 -6.98 -5.93 -3.46
CA ASP A 217 -6.44 -7.30 -3.36
C ASP A 217 -5.65 -7.48 -2.07
N LYS A 218 -4.81 -6.50 -1.70
CA LYS A 218 -4.07 -6.50 -0.42
C LYS A 218 -4.97 -6.45 0.81
N LEU A 219 -6.04 -5.66 0.76
CA LEU A 219 -7.00 -5.61 1.85
C LEU A 219 -7.71 -6.96 2.03
N LYS A 220 -8.08 -7.62 0.94
CA LYS A 220 -8.66 -8.98 0.96
C LYS A 220 -7.68 -10.04 1.45
N GLU A 221 -6.41 -9.98 1.05
CA GLU A 221 -5.36 -10.86 1.59
C GLU A 221 -5.22 -10.70 3.11
N SER A 222 -5.45 -9.50 3.63
CA SER A 222 -5.34 -9.19 5.06
C SER A 222 -6.62 -9.54 5.84
N ASN A 223 -7.78 -9.53 5.19
CA ASN A 223 -9.07 -9.90 5.77
C ASN A 223 -9.99 -10.47 4.67
N GLU A 224 -10.09 -11.80 4.60
CA GLU A 224 -10.86 -12.52 3.59
C GLU A 224 -12.37 -12.23 3.67
N ASN A 225 -12.87 -11.74 4.81
CA ASN A 225 -14.29 -11.45 5.03
C ASN A 225 -14.76 -10.13 4.40
N ILE A 226 -13.86 -9.37 3.78
CA ILE A 226 -14.21 -8.09 3.14
C ILE A 226 -15.01 -8.36 1.86
N TRP A 227 -16.26 -7.91 1.83
CA TRP A 227 -17.10 -7.94 0.65
C TRP A 227 -16.67 -6.84 -0.33
N VAL A 228 -16.66 -7.13 -1.64
CA VAL A 228 -16.32 -6.11 -2.65
C VAL A 228 -17.45 -6.04 -3.66
N ILE A 229 -18.06 -4.86 -3.79
CA ILE A 229 -19.28 -4.62 -4.55
C ILE A 229 -18.98 -3.63 -5.67
N GLY A 230 -19.51 -3.90 -6.87
CA GLY A 230 -19.36 -3.00 -8.01
C GLY A 230 -17.95 -3.00 -8.62
N ARG A 231 -17.10 -3.99 -8.31
CA ARG A 231 -15.72 -4.08 -8.83
C ARG A 231 -15.67 -4.12 -10.36
N GLY A 232 -16.61 -4.87 -10.98
CA GLY A 232 -16.87 -4.95 -12.43
C GLY A 232 -15.66 -4.98 -13.35
N ASP A 233 -15.89 -4.78 -14.65
CA ASP A 233 -14.84 -4.30 -15.55
C ASP A 233 -14.68 -2.78 -15.32
N MET A 234 -14.17 -2.40 -14.15
CA MET A 234 -13.38 -1.16 -14.12
C MET A 234 -12.29 -1.25 -15.13
#